data_AF-A0A133VGP4-F1
#
_entry.id   AF-A0A133VGP4-F1
#
_cell.length_a   1.000
_cell.length_b   1.000
_cell.length_c   1.000
_cell.angle_alpha   90.00
_cell.angle_beta   90.00
_cell.angle_gamma   90.00
#
_symmetry.space_group_name_H-M   'P 1'
#
loop_
_entity.id
_entity.type
_entity.pdbx_description
1 polymer ?
#
loop_
_entity_poly.entity_id
_entity_poly.type
_entity_poly.pdbx_seq_one_letter_code
_entity_poly.pdbx_strand_id
1 'polypeptide(L)'
;MKEILENFEKSVKHLRVLDEIFGEECSGKDQTFYKESINKIDALLNEYDKALQNELYNSEDRQMILSDLIEYIFTGRGYNFASQSKEHLHDFIEIILRFVNMLMCYDSLTSEVKARKKLLKSLREKNILFKSEDLSEYLEKSNGIAGVSTKDKYNIQKEEEISDSLLKRSNESKKEELWNKLNEYYDTPLPKTAGGLWHELTVYAFLLKKKAGHVLPLLLSQRLLHGGKNPIIPPDFILITEDKSLIGVEVGRKKEIQTGTFSLQTHIPTGTVDTDRSRLSDRCPICLKWLPMCPKVIEDFANPDKEIEKEEIKCIEECERYSEDEIAEGKCPYTKYSRKRAKTKDFTHHEYSDGYHYHYQCVLDQVDDDMAEKIKEGKDKTALKNHYPYYNGLEVILD
;
A
#
# COMPACT_ATOMS: atom_id res chain seq x y z
N MET A 1 3.59 30.89 -12.80
CA MET A 1 2.76 30.85 -11.58
C MET A 1 1.35 30.31 -11.82
N LYS A 2 0.65 30.74 -12.87
CA LYS A 2 -0.71 30.25 -13.18
C LYS A 2 -0.76 28.74 -13.48
N GLU A 3 0.05 28.27 -14.42
CA GLU A 3 0.11 26.85 -14.83
C GLU A 3 0.50 25.89 -13.70
N ILE A 4 1.64 26.16 -13.04
CA ILE A 4 1.61 26.43 -11.60
C ILE A 4 0.48 25.84 -10.72
N LEU A 5 -0.27 26.79 -10.19
CA LEU A 5 -1.46 26.59 -9.39
C LEU A 5 -2.52 25.71 -10.09
N GLU A 6 -2.67 25.82 -11.42
CA GLU A 6 -3.61 24.98 -12.18
C GLU A 6 -3.30 23.48 -12.08
N ASN A 7 -2.02 23.08 -12.17
CA ASN A 7 -1.66 21.66 -12.00
C ASN A 7 -1.78 21.21 -10.54
N PHE A 8 -1.50 22.07 -9.57
CA PHE A 8 -1.74 21.76 -8.16
C PHE A 8 -3.24 21.54 -7.89
N GLU A 9 -4.08 22.44 -8.37
CA GLU A 9 -5.54 22.32 -8.27
C GLU A 9 -6.04 21.03 -8.95
N LYS A 10 -5.48 20.67 -10.11
CA LYS A 10 -5.76 19.38 -10.76
C LYS A 10 -5.34 18.18 -9.89
N SER A 11 -4.17 18.20 -9.26
CA SER A 11 -3.74 17.13 -8.34
C SER A 11 -4.71 16.99 -7.16
N VAL A 12 -5.11 18.11 -6.53
CA VAL A 12 -6.07 18.07 -5.42
C VAL A 12 -7.44 17.56 -5.89
N LYS A 13 -7.94 18.05 -7.03
CA LYS A 13 -9.20 17.57 -7.61
C LYS A 13 -9.14 16.08 -7.95
N HIS A 14 -7.98 15.57 -8.38
CA HIS A 14 -7.77 14.15 -8.63
C HIS A 14 -7.96 13.34 -7.35
N LEU A 15 -7.27 13.70 -6.26
CA LEU A 15 -7.41 13.01 -4.97
C LEU A 15 -8.85 13.01 -4.48
N ARG A 16 -9.57 14.12 -4.67
CA ARG A 16 -11.01 14.20 -4.34
C ARG A 16 -11.87 13.25 -5.16
N VAL A 17 -11.58 13.09 -6.46
CA VAL A 17 -12.31 12.10 -7.28
C VAL A 17 -12.03 10.68 -6.79
N LEU A 18 -10.79 10.35 -6.42
CA LEU A 18 -10.49 9.05 -5.81
C LEU A 18 -11.30 8.84 -4.52
N ASP A 19 -11.31 9.84 -3.63
CA ASP A 19 -12.09 9.81 -2.40
C ASP A 19 -13.59 9.61 -2.63
N GLU A 20 -14.19 10.37 -3.56
CA GLU A 20 -15.58 10.22 -3.99
C GLU A 20 -15.89 8.79 -4.47
N ILE A 21 -15.04 8.24 -5.35
CA ILE A 21 -15.26 6.91 -5.95
C ILE A 21 -15.16 5.80 -4.90
N PHE A 22 -14.16 5.85 -4.02
CA PHE A 22 -13.95 4.82 -3.02
C PHE A 22 -14.92 4.95 -1.83
N GLY A 23 -15.37 6.17 -1.52
CA GLY A 23 -16.41 6.43 -0.53
C GLY A 23 -17.79 5.92 -0.96
N GLU A 24 -18.15 6.04 -2.24
CA GLU A 24 -19.52 5.78 -2.69
C GLU A 24 -19.71 4.48 -3.49
N GLU A 25 -18.72 4.08 -4.31
CA GLU A 25 -18.98 3.17 -5.44
C GLU A 25 -18.17 1.88 -5.44
N CYS A 26 -17.10 1.81 -4.66
CA CYS A 26 -16.50 0.53 -4.34
C CYS A 26 -17.53 -0.34 -3.64
N SER A 27 -17.55 -1.63 -3.99
CA SER A 27 -18.51 -2.57 -3.43
C SER A 27 -17.83 -3.49 -2.42
N GLY A 28 -18.61 -3.96 -1.45
CA GLY A 28 -18.18 -4.97 -0.48
C GLY A 28 -17.08 -4.49 0.46
N LYS A 29 -16.03 -5.31 0.57
CA LYS A 29 -15.01 -5.16 1.62
C LYS A 29 -14.12 -3.93 1.45
N ASP A 30 -13.76 -3.57 0.22
CA ASP A 30 -12.88 -2.42 -0.04
C ASP A 30 -13.51 -1.11 0.43
N GLN A 31 -14.83 -0.94 0.20
CA GLN A 31 -15.55 0.22 0.70
C GLN A 31 -15.61 0.23 2.22
N THR A 32 -15.75 -0.94 2.86
CA THR A 32 -15.74 -1.06 4.32
C THR A 32 -14.37 -0.66 4.87
N PHE A 33 -13.28 -1.20 4.29
CA PHE A 33 -11.91 -0.87 4.66
C PHE A 33 -11.59 0.60 4.47
N TYR A 34 -12.02 1.17 3.34
CA TYR A 34 -11.86 2.59 3.03
C TYR A 34 -12.59 3.46 4.03
N LYS A 35 -13.89 3.21 4.25
CA LYS A 35 -14.73 3.97 5.20
C LYS A 35 -14.22 3.87 6.63
N GLU A 36 -13.80 2.69 7.08
CA GLU A 36 -13.21 2.56 8.41
C GLU A 36 -11.91 3.38 8.53
N SER A 37 -11.07 3.36 7.50
CA SER A 37 -9.80 4.10 7.48
C SER A 37 -10.02 5.61 7.49
N ILE A 38 -10.88 6.13 6.58
CA ILE A 38 -11.15 7.57 6.51
C ILE A 38 -11.88 8.08 7.75
N ASN A 39 -12.90 7.37 8.26
CA ASN A 39 -13.63 7.80 9.46
C ASN A 39 -12.71 7.87 10.67
N LYS A 40 -11.75 6.94 10.78
CA LYS A 40 -10.80 6.94 11.89
C LYS A 40 -9.71 8.00 11.72
N ILE A 41 -9.23 8.24 10.49
CA ILE A 41 -8.37 9.39 10.19
C ILE A 41 -9.09 10.68 10.55
N ASP A 42 -10.34 10.88 10.12
CA ASP A 42 -11.14 12.06 10.44
C ASP A 42 -11.33 12.22 11.94
N ALA A 43 -11.62 11.14 12.67
CA ALA A 43 -11.75 11.20 14.12
C ALA A 43 -10.45 11.66 14.80
N LEU A 44 -9.30 11.09 14.39
CA LEU A 44 -7.99 11.49 14.90
C LEU A 44 -7.68 12.94 14.54
N LEU A 45 -7.96 13.36 13.31
CA LEU A 45 -7.71 14.74 12.88
C LEU A 45 -8.61 15.75 13.57
N ASN A 46 -9.89 15.43 13.80
CA ASN A 46 -10.85 16.30 14.47
C ASN A 46 -10.47 16.60 15.94
N GLU A 47 -9.78 15.68 16.62
CA GLU A 47 -9.27 15.93 17.98
C GLU A 47 -8.19 17.02 18.01
N TYR A 48 -7.45 17.18 16.91
CA TYR A 48 -6.34 18.14 16.76
C TYR A 48 -6.63 19.24 15.74
N ASP A 49 -7.88 19.35 15.28
CA ASP A 49 -8.32 19.88 13.97
C ASP A 49 -7.64 21.18 13.56
N LYS A 50 -7.38 22.09 14.50
CA LYS A 50 -6.73 23.36 14.18
C LYS A 50 -5.22 23.25 14.03
N ALA A 51 -4.52 22.45 14.83
CA ALA A 51 -3.06 22.46 14.84
C ALA A 51 -2.46 21.86 13.56
N LEU A 52 -2.87 20.65 13.19
CA LEU A 52 -2.36 20.03 11.97
C LEU A 52 -2.89 20.75 10.72
N GLN A 53 -4.16 21.16 10.66
CA GLN A 53 -4.66 21.94 9.53
C GLN A 53 -3.96 23.29 9.38
N ASN A 54 -3.67 24.00 10.48
CA ASN A 54 -2.90 25.26 10.43
C ASN A 54 -1.45 25.04 9.98
N GLU A 55 -0.88 23.87 10.27
CA GLU A 55 0.44 23.45 9.78
C GLU A 55 0.39 23.03 8.30
N LEU A 56 -0.72 22.45 7.85
CA LEU A 56 -1.04 22.04 6.48
C LEU A 56 -1.54 23.20 5.61
N TYR A 57 -0.76 24.29 5.54
CA TYR A 57 -0.90 25.48 4.68
C TYR A 57 -1.46 26.75 5.35
N ASN A 58 -0.63 27.81 5.33
CA ASN A 58 -1.02 29.21 5.52
C ASN A 58 -0.32 30.14 4.49
N SER A 59 -0.01 29.64 3.28
CA SER A 59 0.53 30.46 2.18
C SER A 59 0.42 29.78 0.81
N GLU A 60 0.05 30.56 -0.20
CA GLU A 60 0.02 30.19 -1.61
C GLU A 60 1.44 30.08 -2.17
N ASP A 61 1.93 28.86 -2.40
CA ASP A 61 2.80 28.48 -3.54
C ASP A 61 3.51 27.13 -3.29
N ARG A 62 3.11 26.09 -4.04
CA ARG A 62 3.99 25.07 -4.64
C ARG A 62 3.19 23.98 -5.36
N GLN A 63 3.71 23.55 -6.50
CA GLN A 63 3.24 22.38 -7.26
C GLN A 63 3.88 21.10 -6.73
N MET A 64 3.08 20.04 -6.64
CA MET A 64 3.53 18.69 -6.33
C MET A 64 2.69 17.66 -7.11
N ILE A 65 3.33 16.57 -7.52
CA ILE A 65 2.67 15.36 -8.05
C ILE A 65 1.92 14.68 -6.88
N LEU A 66 0.91 13.85 -7.13
CA LEU A 66 0.06 13.26 -6.08
C LEU A 66 0.87 12.57 -4.96
N SER A 67 1.92 11.82 -5.31
CA SER A 67 2.84 11.18 -4.34
C SER A 67 3.55 12.24 -3.51
N ASP A 68 4.14 13.24 -4.16
CA ASP A 68 4.84 14.35 -3.50
C ASP A 68 3.93 15.10 -2.52
N LEU A 69 2.64 15.29 -2.86
CA LEU A 69 1.66 15.93 -1.98
C LEU A 69 1.39 15.12 -0.73
N ILE A 70 1.16 13.82 -0.89
CA ILE A 70 0.97 12.88 0.22
C ILE A 70 2.23 12.85 1.09
N GLU A 71 3.40 12.68 0.47
CA GLU A 71 4.67 12.64 1.16
C GLU A 71 4.93 13.95 1.91
N TYR A 72 4.69 15.12 1.33
CA TYR A 72 4.87 16.39 2.03
C TYR A 72 3.97 16.52 3.27
N ILE A 73 2.71 16.10 3.16
CA ILE A 73 1.75 16.12 4.27
C ILE A 73 2.30 15.29 5.44
N PHE A 74 2.70 14.04 5.16
CA PHE A 74 3.19 13.13 6.20
C PHE A 74 4.60 13.50 6.67
N THR A 75 5.54 13.62 5.76
CA THR A 75 6.98 13.71 6.06
C THR A 75 7.45 15.10 6.46
N GLY A 76 6.72 16.15 6.06
CA GLY A 76 7.02 17.52 6.45
C GLY A 76 6.28 17.91 7.74
N ARG A 77 4.98 18.19 7.62
CA ARG A 77 4.18 18.78 8.70
C ARG A 77 3.67 17.73 9.69
N GLY A 78 3.31 16.54 9.21
CA GLY A 78 2.93 15.42 10.05
C GLY A 78 4.02 15.01 11.05
N TYR A 79 5.29 14.98 10.62
CA TYR A 79 6.41 14.71 11.52
C TYR A 79 6.55 15.76 12.64
N ASN A 80 6.37 17.05 12.32
CA ASN A 80 6.41 18.10 13.34
C ASN A 80 5.33 17.86 14.40
N PHE A 81 4.11 17.54 13.99
CA PHE A 81 3.03 17.14 14.90
C PHE A 81 3.42 15.93 15.76
N ALA A 82 3.91 14.85 15.13
CA ALA A 82 4.33 13.62 15.80
C ALA A 82 5.44 13.83 16.85
N SER A 83 6.32 14.80 16.63
CA SER A 83 7.45 15.08 17.53
C SER A 83 7.06 15.75 18.85
N GLN A 84 5.83 16.27 18.96
CA GLN A 84 5.41 17.07 20.12
C GLN A 84 5.07 16.21 21.34
N SER A 85 4.58 14.98 21.16
CA SER A 85 4.22 14.09 22.26
C SER A 85 4.20 12.62 21.82
N LYS A 86 4.22 11.69 22.79
CA LYS A 86 4.03 10.25 22.50
C LYS A 86 2.66 9.94 21.90
N GLU A 87 1.63 10.69 22.32
CA GLU A 87 0.26 10.55 21.83
C GLU A 87 0.16 11.02 20.37
N HIS A 88 0.77 12.15 20.03
CA HIS A 88 0.83 12.58 18.63
C HIS A 88 1.64 11.61 17.77
N LEU A 89 2.72 11.01 18.29
CA LEU A 89 3.46 9.97 17.58
C LEU A 89 2.60 8.73 17.33
N HIS A 90 1.84 8.28 18.34
CA HIS A 90 0.87 7.20 18.19
C HIS A 90 -0.12 7.51 17.06
N ASP A 91 -0.81 8.64 17.15
CA ASP A 91 -1.85 9.01 16.19
C ASP A 91 -1.27 9.18 14.80
N PHE A 92 -0.07 9.77 14.69
CA PHE A 92 0.59 9.95 13.41
C PHE A 92 0.96 8.62 12.73
N ILE A 93 1.50 7.65 13.48
CA ILE A 93 1.78 6.31 12.96
C ILE A 93 0.47 5.63 12.54
N GLU A 94 -0.58 5.74 13.35
CA GLU A 94 -1.90 5.19 13.04
C GLU A 94 -2.48 5.79 11.74
N ILE A 95 -2.41 7.12 11.56
CA ILE A 95 -2.86 7.80 10.34
C ILE A 95 -2.07 7.29 9.13
N ILE A 96 -0.74 7.16 9.22
CA ILE A 96 0.09 6.65 8.10
C ILE A 96 -0.38 5.24 7.69
N LEU A 97 -0.54 4.32 8.65
CA LEU A 97 -0.91 2.94 8.35
C LEU A 97 -2.34 2.82 7.81
N ARG A 98 -3.27 3.64 8.29
CA ARG A 98 -4.64 3.71 7.73
C ARG A 98 -4.64 4.29 6.33
N PHE A 99 -3.80 5.29 6.07
CA PHE A 99 -3.62 5.83 4.73
C PHE A 99 -3.02 4.79 3.79
N VAL A 100 -2.09 3.96 4.26
CA VAL A 100 -1.59 2.80 3.50
C VAL A 100 -2.71 1.83 3.12
N ASN A 101 -3.63 1.52 4.05
CA ASN A 101 -4.83 0.73 3.70
C ASN A 101 -5.67 1.40 2.60
N MET A 102 -5.84 2.72 2.62
CA MET A 102 -6.54 3.45 1.55
C MET A 102 -5.81 3.31 0.19
N LEU A 103 -4.48 3.43 0.18
CA LEU A 103 -3.68 3.24 -1.05
C LEU A 103 -3.84 1.82 -1.60
N MET A 104 -3.87 0.80 -0.72
CA MET A 104 -4.15 -0.59 -1.11
C MET A 104 -5.55 -0.76 -1.69
N CYS A 105 -6.55 -0.04 -1.16
CA CYS A 105 -7.88 0.00 -1.75
C CYS A 105 -7.85 0.65 -3.14
N TYR A 106 -7.11 1.74 -3.34
CA TYR A 106 -7.00 2.39 -4.66
C TYR A 106 -6.49 1.46 -5.75
N ASP A 107 -5.58 0.57 -5.43
CA ASP A 107 -5.10 -0.43 -6.38
C ASP A 107 -6.13 -1.55 -6.68
N SER A 108 -7.23 -1.65 -5.91
CA SER A 108 -8.30 -2.61 -6.23
C SER A 108 -9.02 -2.32 -7.55
N LEU A 109 -8.81 -1.14 -8.16
CA LEU A 109 -9.20 -0.84 -9.54
C LEU A 109 -8.62 -1.84 -10.56
N THR A 110 -7.58 -2.58 -10.18
CA THR A 110 -7.04 -3.70 -10.97
C THR A 110 -8.14 -4.71 -11.30
N SER A 111 -8.93 -5.10 -10.30
CA SER A 111 -10.02 -6.08 -10.40
C SER A 111 -11.41 -5.44 -10.44
N GLU A 112 -11.60 -4.24 -9.89
CA GLU A 112 -12.89 -3.55 -9.79
C GLU A 112 -13.20 -2.73 -11.05
N VAL A 113 -13.64 -3.43 -12.11
CA VAL A 113 -13.92 -2.84 -13.42
C VAL A 113 -14.91 -1.68 -13.34
N LYS A 114 -15.99 -1.80 -12.56
CA LYS A 114 -17.00 -0.74 -12.43
C LYS A 114 -16.40 0.55 -11.84
N ALA A 115 -15.66 0.43 -10.74
CA ALA A 115 -15.00 1.55 -10.09
C ALA A 115 -13.96 2.19 -11.02
N ARG A 116 -13.16 1.38 -11.72
CA ARG A 116 -12.14 1.85 -12.67
C ARG A 116 -12.74 2.68 -13.79
N LYS A 117 -13.82 2.20 -14.42
CA LYS A 117 -14.52 2.93 -15.48
C LYS A 117 -15.08 4.25 -14.98
N LYS A 118 -15.69 4.26 -13.80
CA LYS A 118 -16.23 5.49 -13.20
C LYS A 118 -15.11 6.50 -12.89
N LEU A 119 -14.00 6.05 -12.32
CA LEU A 119 -12.83 6.91 -12.08
C LEU A 119 -12.35 7.58 -13.38
N LEU A 120 -12.05 6.77 -14.41
CA LEU A 120 -11.53 7.29 -15.68
C LEU A 120 -12.51 8.25 -16.35
N LYS A 121 -13.82 7.95 -16.30
CA LYS A 121 -14.87 8.84 -16.79
C LYS A 121 -14.90 10.16 -16.02
N SER A 122 -14.89 10.12 -14.68
CA SER A 122 -14.92 11.33 -13.85
C SER A 122 -13.66 12.18 -14.02
N LEU A 123 -12.48 11.56 -14.15
CA LEU A 123 -11.24 12.29 -14.44
C LEU A 123 -11.27 12.96 -15.83
N ARG A 124 -11.88 12.30 -16.83
CA ARG A 124 -12.08 12.88 -18.18
C ARG A 124 -13.04 14.06 -18.14
N GLU A 125 -14.20 13.89 -17.53
CA GLU A 125 -15.24 14.93 -17.43
C GLU A 125 -14.73 16.18 -16.70
N LYS A 126 -13.87 16.01 -15.69
CA LYS A 126 -13.26 17.12 -14.94
C LYS A 126 -11.97 17.66 -15.59
N ASN A 127 -11.53 17.12 -16.72
CA ASN A 127 -10.30 17.50 -17.44
C ASN A 127 -9.01 17.39 -16.58
N ILE A 128 -8.88 16.28 -15.84
CA ILE A 128 -7.79 16.00 -14.88
C ILE A 128 -6.82 14.93 -15.41
N LEU A 129 -7.16 14.18 -16.46
CA LEU A 129 -6.35 13.07 -16.95
C LEU A 129 -4.92 13.48 -17.35
N PHE A 130 -3.95 12.79 -16.76
CA PHE A 130 -2.54 12.96 -17.05
C PHE A 130 -2.14 11.92 -18.12
N LYS A 131 -2.00 12.38 -19.38
CA LYS A 131 -1.56 11.64 -20.59
C LYS A 131 -2.65 10.93 -21.42
N SER A 132 -2.32 10.77 -22.72
CA SER A 132 -2.96 10.02 -23.82
C SER A 132 -4.44 9.62 -23.62
N GLU A 133 -5.33 10.31 -24.34
CA GLU A 133 -6.76 9.98 -24.40
C GLU A 133 -7.00 8.55 -24.92
N ASP A 134 -6.20 8.09 -25.87
CA ASP A 134 -6.32 6.75 -26.47
C ASP A 134 -6.16 5.60 -25.44
N LEU A 135 -5.19 5.69 -24.52
CA LEU A 135 -4.97 4.66 -23.50
C LEU A 135 -6.03 4.73 -22.39
N SER A 136 -6.51 5.94 -22.07
CA SER A 136 -7.64 6.16 -21.16
C SER A 136 -8.90 5.46 -21.66
N GLU A 137 -9.23 5.69 -22.94
CA GLU A 137 -10.40 5.11 -23.58
C GLU A 137 -10.28 3.59 -23.66
N TYR A 138 -9.08 3.07 -23.92
CA TYR A 138 -8.83 1.64 -23.91
C TYR A 138 -9.05 1.02 -22.52
N LEU A 139 -8.44 1.61 -21.47
CA LEU A 139 -8.55 1.09 -20.10
C LEU A 139 -9.99 1.17 -19.57
N GLU A 140 -10.74 2.20 -19.97
CA GLU A 140 -12.17 2.34 -19.67
C GLU A 140 -13.03 1.31 -20.42
N LYS A 141 -12.67 0.94 -21.65
CA LYS A 141 -13.41 -0.10 -22.40
C LYS A 141 -13.05 -1.52 -21.96
N SER A 142 -11.87 -1.71 -21.38
CA SER A 142 -11.41 -3.01 -20.90
C SER A 142 -12.28 -3.53 -19.75
N ASN A 143 -12.77 -4.76 -19.93
CA ASN A 143 -13.46 -5.52 -18.88
C ASN A 143 -12.51 -6.45 -18.11
N GLY A 144 -11.23 -6.52 -18.48
CA GLY A 144 -10.26 -7.42 -17.86
C GLY A 144 -9.51 -6.79 -16.70
N ILE A 145 -8.62 -7.59 -16.12
CA ILE A 145 -7.63 -7.17 -15.12
C ILE A 145 -6.63 -6.19 -15.75
N ALA A 146 -6.23 -5.15 -15.01
CA ALA A 146 -5.21 -4.19 -15.41
C ALA A 146 -4.28 -3.84 -14.24
N GLY A 147 -3.05 -3.38 -14.50
CA GLY A 147 -2.11 -3.01 -13.43
C GLY A 147 -1.40 -4.20 -12.77
N VAL A 148 -1.40 -5.36 -13.42
CA VAL A 148 -0.74 -6.56 -12.90
C VAL A 148 0.52 -6.87 -13.70
N SER A 149 1.61 -7.19 -13.00
CA SER A 149 2.89 -7.51 -13.65
C SER A 149 2.76 -8.73 -14.55
N THR A 150 3.56 -8.80 -15.61
CA THR A 150 3.59 -9.95 -16.52
C THR A 150 4.02 -11.24 -15.83
N LYS A 151 4.72 -11.19 -14.69
CA LYS A 151 5.07 -12.37 -13.89
C LYS A 151 3.88 -12.91 -13.11
N ASP A 152 3.09 -12.03 -12.52
CA ASP A 152 1.88 -12.41 -11.79
C ASP A 152 0.78 -12.88 -12.75
N LYS A 153 0.79 -12.36 -13.98
CA LYS A 153 -0.09 -12.79 -15.08
C LYS A 153 -0.03 -14.29 -15.36
N TYR A 154 1.15 -14.93 -15.29
CA TYR A 154 1.28 -16.37 -15.52
C TYR A 154 0.65 -17.22 -14.40
N ASN A 155 0.54 -16.68 -13.19
CA ASN A 155 -0.18 -17.34 -12.09
C ASN A 155 -1.69 -17.15 -12.19
N ILE A 156 -2.13 -16.04 -12.78
CA ILE A 156 -3.54 -15.66 -12.97
C ILE A 156 -4.16 -16.32 -14.21
N GLN A 157 -3.36 -16.65 -15.22
CA GLN A 157 -3.80 -17.19 -16.52
C GLN A 157 -4.41 -18.61 -16.50
N LYS A 158 -4.81 -19.13 -15.33
CA LYS A 158 -5.59 -20.37 -15.29
C LYS A 158 -7.08 -20.18 -15.57
N GLU A 159 -7.67 -18.98 -15.52
CA GLU A 159 -9.15 -18.89 -15.56
C GLU A 159 -9.86 -17.91 -16.49
N GLU A 160 -9.25 -16.88 -17.11
CA GLU A 160 -10.03 -16.05 -18.07
C GLU A 160 -9.25 -15.64 -19.33
N GLU A 161 -9.80 -16.03 -20.49
CA GLU A 161 -9.46 -15.45 -21.78
C GLU A 161 -9.66 -13.93 -21.69
N ILE A 162 -8.58 -13.15 -21.86
CA ILE A 162 -8.67 -11.70 -22.00
C ILE A 162 -9.61 -11.40 -23.17
N SER A 163 -10.85 -11.08 -22.82
CA SER A 163 -11.96 -10.75 -23.72
C SER A 163 -11.72 -9.36 -24.31
N ASP A 164 -10.80 -9.27 -25.27
CA ASP A 164 -10.80 -8.08 -26.12
C ASP A 164 -10.55 -8.38 -27.59
N SER A 165 -11.49 -7.90 -28.41
CA SER A 165 -11.53 -8.06 -29.86
C SER A 165 -10.30 -7.45 -30.57
N LEU A 166 -9.66 -6.47 -29.94
CA LEU A 166 -8.44 -5.81 -30.41
C LEU A 166 -7.18 -6.65 -30.19
N LEU A 167 -7.08 -7.34 -29.05
CA LEU A 167 -5.97 -8.27 -28.77
C LEU A 167 -6.11 -9.54 -29.62
N LYS A 168 -7.33 -10.02 -29.88
CA LYS A 168 -7.58 -11.23 -30.70
C LYS A 168 -6.99 -11.15 -32.13
N ARG A 169 -6.72 -9.95 -32.66
CA ARG A 169 -6.16 -9.73 -34.01
C ARG A 169 -4.67 -9.36 -34.05
N SER A 170 -4.02 -9.28 -32.89
CA SER A 170 -2.63 -8.83 -32.75
C SER A 170 -1.69 -10.02 -32.54
N ASN A 171 -0.46 -9.96 -33.07
CA ASN A 171 0.56 -10.95 -32.75
C ASN A 171 1.03 -10.82 -31.28
N GLU A 172 1.66 -11.87 -30.75
CA GLU A 172 2.08 -11.97 -29.35
C GLU A 172 2.89 -10.75 -28.86
N SER A 173 3.85 -10.28 -29.68
CA SER A 173 4.71 -9.15 -29.33
C SER A 173 3.97 -7.82 -29.21
N LYS A 174 2.99 -7.55 -30.09
CA LYS A 174 2.16 -6.34 -30.00
C LYS A 174 1.21 -6.38 -28.81
N LYS A 175 0.74 -7.58 -28.41
CA LYS A 175 -0.08 -7.75 -27.19
C LYS A 175 0.72 -7.40 -25.95
N GLU A 176 1.97 -7.84 -25.88
CA GLU A 176 2.87 -7.54 -24.76
C GLU A 176 3.21 -6.06 -24.69
N GLU A 177 3.52 -5.41 -25.83
CA GLU A 177 3.80 -3.98 -25.89
C GLU A 177 2.59 -3.14 -25.44
N LEU A 178 1.39 -3.47 -25.94
CA LEU A 178 0.15 -2.79 -25.55
C LEU A 178 -0.14 -3.01 -24.06
N TRP A 179 0.05 -4.22 -23.55
CA TRP A 179 -0.12 -4.53 -22.13
C TRP A 179 0.82 -3.70 -21.24
N ASN A 180 2.09 -3.58 -21.63
CA ASN A 180 3.05 -2.79 -20.88
C ASN A 180 2.67 -1.30 -20.87
N LYS A 181 2.25 -0.74 -22.02
CA LYS A 181 1.76 0.64 -22.11
C LYS A 181 0.51 0.88 -21.27
N LEU A 182 -0.37 -0.11 -21.18
CA LEU A 182 -1.59 -0.03 -20.36
C LEU A 182 -1.29 -0.11 -18.88
N ASN A 183 -0.35 -0.95 -18.46
CA ASN A 183 0.10 -0.99 -17.08
C ASN A 183 0.81 0.32 -16.69
N GLU A 184 1.67 0.85 -17.56
CA GLU A 184 2.31 2.15 -17.33
C GLU A 184 1.26 3.28 -17.22
N TYR A 185 0.21 3.22 -18.05
CA TYR A 185 -0.90 4.17 -17.95
C TYR A 185 -1.76 3.95 -16.70
N TYR A 186 -2.02 2.70 -16.31
CA TYR A 186 -2.82 2.36 -15.14
C TYR A 186 -2.24 2.93 -13.84
N ASP A 187 -0.92 3.09 -13.77
CA ASP A 187 -0.25 3.72 -12.63
C ASP A 187 -0.42 5.26 -12.59
N THR A 188 -0.77 5.92 -13.70
CA THR A 188 -0.92 7.40 -13.74
C THR A 188 -2.17 7.94 -13.03
N PRO A 189 -3.35 7.29 -13.04
CA PRO A 189 -4.51 7.71 -12.26
C PRO A 189 -4.38 7.42 -10.77
N LEU A 190 -3.26 6.84 -10.32
CA LEU A 190 -3.08 6.39 -8.96
C LEU A 190 -1.87 7.08 -8.29
N PRO A 191 -1.91 7.33 -6.98
CA PRO A 191 -0.72 7.74 -6.24
C PRO A 191 0.28 6.57 -6.17
N LYS A 192 1.11 6.45 -7.22
CA LYS A 192 2.25 5.51 -7.40
C LYS A 192 1.96 4.09 -6.86
N THR A 193 1.29 3.27 -7.68
CA THR A 193 0.71 1.96 -7.30
C THR A 193 1.56 0.71 -7.51
N ALA A 194 2.80 0.84 -7.99
CA ALA A 194 3.71 -0.31 -8.07
C ALA A 194 4.55 -0.49 -6.79
N GLY A 195 3.90 -0.59 -5.62
CA GLY A 195 4.59 -0.90 -4.35
C GLY A 195 5.32 0.28 -3.69
N GLY A 196 5.76 1.29 -4.44
CA GLY A 196 6.66 2.33 -3.93
C GLY A 196 6.12 3.05 -2.70
N LEU A 197 5.05 3.84 -2.87
CA LEU A 197 4.64 4.80 -1.84
C LEU A 197 4.17 4.13 -0.55
N TRP A 198 3.35 3.07 -0.60
CA TRP A 198 2.92 2.43 0.63
C TRP A 198 4.07 1.72 1.35
N HIS A 199 5.04 1.15 0.64
CA HIS A 199 6.20 0.52 1.27
C HIS A 199 7.09 1.58 1.91
N GLU A 200 7.33 2.69 1.21
CA GLU A 200 8.06 3.85 1.72
C GLU A 200 7.39 4.38 3.01
N LEU A 201 6.07 4.62 2.99
CA LEU A 201 5.31 5.08 4.17
C LEU A 201 5.33 4.09 5.34
N THR A 202 5.28 2.79 5.06
CA THR A 202 5.27 1.77 6.12
C THR A 202 6.66 1.59 6.73
N VAL A 203 7.73 1.67 5.93
CA VAL A 203 9.12 1.72 6.44
C VAL A 203 9.33 2.99 7.25
N TYR A 204 8.80 4.13 6.79
CA TYR A 204 8.84 5.39 7.53
C TYR A 204 8.17 5.24 8.92
N ALA A 205 6.94 4.70 8.97
CA ALA A 205 6.25 4.40 10.23
C ALA A 205 7.06 3.44 11.13
N PHE A 206 7.72 2.44 10.55
CA PHE A 206 8.57 1.51 11.29
C PHE A 206 9.79 2.19 11.91
N LEU A 207 10.50 3.03 11.16
CA LEU A 207 11.65 3.80 11.67
C LEU A 207 11.23 4.75 12.81
N LEU A 208 10.07 5.40 12.69
CA LEU A 208 9.49 6.25 13.73
C LEU A 208 9.15 5.44 14.99
N LYS A 209 8.48 4.29 14.83
CA LYS A 209 8.11 3.38 15.92
C LYS A 209 9.34 2.88 16.68
N LYS A 210 10.41 2.54 15.96
CA LYS A 210 11.68 2.08 16.53
C LYS A 210 12.54 3.22 17.09
N LYS A 211 12.12 4.47 16.94
CA LYS A 211 12.89 5.66 17.34
C LYS A 211 14.31 5.62 16.78
N ALA A 212 14.45 5.18 15.53
CA ALA A 212 15.74 4.98 14.86
C ALA A 212 16.58 6.28 14.78
N GLY A 213 15.93 7.44 14.94
CA GLY A 213 16.52 8.76 14.83
C GLY A 213 15.59 9.71 14.09
N HIS A 214 16.15 10.77 13.54
CA HIS A 214 15.42 11.69 12.68
C HIS A 214 15.42 11.17 11.24
N VAL A 215 14.23 10.85 10.72
CA VAL A 215 14.06 10.29 9.38
C VAL A 215 13.74 11.42 8.41
N LEU A 216 14.60 11.63 7.42
CA LEU A 216 14.49 12.65 6.37
C LEU A 216 14.14 12.00 5.02
N PRO A 217 12.91 12.17 4.52
CA PRO A 217 12.52 11.63 3.22
C PRO A 217 13.15 12.44 2.08
N LEU A 218 13.85 11.75 1.20
CA LEU A 218 14.65 12.39 0.15
C LEU A 218 13.94 12.50 -1.19
N LEU A 219 12.76 11.90 -1.37
CA LEU A 219 11.98 12.01 -2.61
C LEU A 219 11.68 13.47 -3.01
N LEU A 220 11.32 14.32 -2.05
CA LEU A 220 11.09 15.75 -2.29
C LEU A 220 12.39 16.57 -2.48
N SER A 221 13.53 15.98 -2.11
CA SER A 221 14.84 16.62 -2.05
C SER A 221 15.85 16.07 -3.07
N GLN A 222 15.41 15.17 -3.97
CA GLN A 222 16.29 14.53 -4.97
C GLN A 222 17.08 15.53 -5.82
N ARG A 223 16.49 16.71 -6.06
CA ARG A 223 17.12 17.80 -6.82
C ARG A 223 18.34 18.42 -6.12
N LEU A 224 18.43 18.36 -4.79
CA LEU A 224 19.60 18.86 -4.05
C LEU A 224 20.86 18.04 -4.38
N LEU A 225 20.68 16.75 -4.68
CA LEU A 225 21.76 15.79 -4.91
C LEU A 225 22.00 15.54 -6.40
N HIS A 226 21.10 16.00 -7.26
CA HIS A 226 21.18 15.90 -8.72
C HIS A 226 22.24 16.80 -9.38
N GLY A 227 23.06 17.52 -8.61
CA GLY A 227 24.01 18.56 -9.03
C GLY A 227 24.54 18.47 -10.47
N GLY A 228 23.96 19.29 -11.37
CA GLY A 228 24.49 19.54 -12.72
C GLY A 228 24.72 18.28 -13.57
N LYS A 229 25.97 18.08 -14.02
CA LYS A 229 26.31 17.06 -15.04
C LYS A 229 26.39 15.62 -14.51
N ASN A 230 26.55 15.43 -13.20
CA ASN A 230 26.71 14.12 -12.57
C ASN A 230 25.71 13.99 -11.41
N PRO A 231 24.44 13.67 -11.70
CA PRO A 231 23.42 13.57 -10.67
C PRO A 231 23.70 12.39 -9.74
N ILE A 232 23.68 12.65 -8.43
CA ILE A 232 23.68 11.62 -7.41
C ILE A 232 22.23 11.21 -7.18
N ILE A 233 21.93 9.92 -7.33
CA ILE A 233 20.60 9.39 -7.03
C ILE A 233 20.56 9.07 -5.53
N PRO A 234 19.74 9.77 -4.74
CA PRO A 234 19.66 9.50 -3.31
C PRO A 234 18.99 8.17 -2.99
N PRO A 235 19.18 7.69 -1.75
CA PRO A 235 18.28 6.71 -1.18
C PRO A 235 16.88 7.31 -0.90
N ASP A 236 15.88 6.48 -0.59
CA ASP A 236 14.53 6.93 -0.25
C ASP A 236 14.51 7.81 1.03
N PHE A 237 15.31 7.45 2.05
CA PHE A 237 15.46 8.23 3.29
C PHE A 237 16.92 8.47 3.68
N ILE A 238 17.15 9.53 4.46
CA ILE A 238 18.34 9.68 5.30
C ILE A 238 17.90 9.60 6.76
N LEU A 239 18.53 8.71 7.51
CA LEU A 239 18.40 8.61 8.94
C LEU A 239 19.55 9.38 9.60
N ILE A 240 19.21 10.26 10.54
CA ILE A 240 20.15 10.86 11.48
C ILE A 240 19.93 10.18 12.82
N THR A 241 20.83 9.27 13.18
CA THR A 241 20.77 8.49 14.43
C THR A 241 21.12 9.38 15.64
N GLU A 242 20.88 8.89 16.86
CA GLU A 242 21.11 9.66 18.10
C GLU A 242 22.58 10.08 18.28
N ASP A 243 23.53 9.24 17.84
CA ASP A 243 24.97 9.52 17.80
C ASP A 243 25.38 10.48 16.67
N LYS A 244 24.40 10.98 15.89
CA LYS A 244 24.55 11.89 14.74
C LYS A 244 25.19 11.26 13.52
N SER A 245 25.27 9.94 13.45
CA SER A 245 25.62 9.24 12.22
C SER A 245 24.54 9.44 11.15
N LEU A 246 24.95 9.51 9.89
CA LEU A 246 24.06 9.62 8.74
C LEU A 246 24.01 8.29 8.02
N ILE A 247 22.81 7.79 7.77
CA ILE A 247 22.61 6.50 7.10
C ILE A 247 21.54 6.66 6.02
N GLY A 248 21.86 6.31 4.79
CA GLY A 248 20.88 6.22 3.72
C GLY A 248 20.07 4.94 3.84
N VAL A 249 18.75 5.05 3.75
CA VAL A 249 17.85 3.89 3.81
C VAL A 249 17.08 3.80 2.51
N GLU A 250 17.30 2.70 1.78
CA GLU A 250 16.59 2.41 0.54
C GLU A 250 15.51 1.35 0.77
N VAL A 251 14.33 1.58 0.23
CA VAL A 251 13.19 0.68 0.34
C VAL A 251 13.12 -0.22 -0.90
N GLY A 252 13.12 -1.53 -0.66
CA GLY A 252 12.98 -2.56 -1.68
C GLY A 252 14.32 -3.08 -2.23
N ARG A 253 14.27 -4.29 -2.81
CA ARG A 253 15.45 -5.00 -3.35
C ARG A 253 15.86 -4.49 -4.74
N LYS A 254 17.06 -4.87 -5.19
CA LYS A 254 17.61 -4.61 -6.56
C LYS A 254 18.06 -3.19 -6.83
N LYS A 255 18.24 -2.40 -5.77
CA LYS A 255 18.76 -1.04 -5.85
C LYS A 255 20.15 -0.92 -5.21
N GLU A 256 20.83 -2.04 -4.96
CA GLU A 256 22.13 -2.11 -4.27
C GLU A 256 23.24 -1.36 -5.05
N ILE A 257 23.14 -1.35 -6.38
CA ILE A 257 24.06 -0.59 -7.24
C ILE A 257 23.85 0.92 -7.07
N GLN A 258 22.59 1.37 -6.97
CA GLN A 258 22.24 2.77 -6.78
C GLN A 258 22.69 3.25 -5.40
N THR A 259 22.38 2.50 -4.35
CA THR A 259 22.75 2.82 -2.96
C THR A 259 24.27 2.76 -2.76
N GLY A 260 24.94 1.77 -3.35
CA GLY A 260 26.40 1.69 -3.35
C GLY A 260 27.05 2.89 -4.03
N THR A 261 26.50 3.34 -5.17
CA THR A 261 27.00 4.54 -5.88
C THR A 261 26.82 5.80 -5.02
N PHE A 262 25.65 5.97 -4.41
CA PHE A 262 25.39 7.07 -3.47
C PHE A 262 26.41 7.08 -2.33
N SER A 263 26.63 5.93 -1.70
CA SER A 263 27.55 5.79 -0.57
C SER A 263 29.00 6.11 -0.94
N LEU A 264 29.46 5.63 -2.09
CA LEU A 264 30.80 5.93 -2.60
C LEU A 264 31.02 7.43 -2.88
N GLN A 265 29.98 8.12 -3.38
CA GLN A 265 30.08 9.53 -3.76
C GLN A 265 29.88 10.50 -2.59
N THR A 266 29.09 10.12 -1.60
CA THR A 266 28.73 11.00 -0.47
C THR A 266 29.44 10.63 0.83
N HIS A 267 30.07 9.45 0.90
CA HIS A 267 30.61 8.84 2.12
C HIS A 267 29.56 8.56 3.20
N ILE A 268 28.26 8.59 2.85
CA ILE A 268 27.17 8.22 3.73
C ILE A 268 26.91 6.71 3.57
N PRO A 269 27.02 5.88 4.62
CA PRO A 269 26.68 4.46 4.54
C PRO A 269 25.21 4.28 4.13
N THR A 270 24.90 3.20 3.41
CA THR A 270 23.53 2.91 3.00
C THR A 270 23.13 1.50 3.42
N GLY A 271 21.87 1.35 3.80
CA GLY A 271 21.20 0.08 4.07
C GLY A 271 19.98 -0.07 3.18
N THR A 272 19.59 -1.32 2.91
CA THR A 272 18.40 -1.63 2.12
C THR A 272 17.40 -2.40 2.97
N VAL A 273 16.16 -1.94 2.95
CA VAL A 273 15.06 -2.52 3.70
C VAL A 273 14.30 -3.50 2.83
N ASP A 274 14.26 -4.76 3.26
CA ASP A 274 13.54 -5.80 2.54
C ASP A 274 12.04 -5.76 2.86
N THR A 275 11.24 -5.40 1.86
CA THR A 275 9.79 -5.30 2.00
C THR A 275 9.07 -6.63 1.76
N ASP A 276 9.71 -7.62 1.13
CA ASP A 276 9.11 -8.92 0.78
C ASP A 276 8.69 -9.71 2.04
N ARG A 277 9.49 -9.58 3.10
CA ARG A 277 9.26 -10.29 4.38
C ARG A 277 8.21 -9.64 5.26
N SER A 278 7.86 -8.38 5.01
CA SER A 278 6.87 -7.67 5.84
C SER A 278 5.47 -8.30 5.76
N ARG A 279 5.16 -9.03 4.67
CA ARG A 279 3.83 -9.65 4.41
C ARG A 279 2.64 -8.67 4.53
N LEU A 280 2.95 -7.38 4.52
CA LEU A 280 1.95 -6.32 4.57
C LEU A 280 1.35 -6.02 3.20
N SER A 281 2.05 -6.40 2.15
CA SER A 281 1.64 -6.26 0.75
C SER A 281 1.49 -7.64 0.12
N ASP A 282 0.62 -8.48 0.65
CA ASP A 282 0.24 -9.70 -0.06
C ASP A 282 -1.06 -9.41 -0.83
N ARG A 283 -1.10 -9.76 -2.13
CA ARG A 283 -2.35 -9.82 -2.90
C ARG A 283 -2.95 -11.20 -2.75
N CYS A 284 -4.26 -11.26 -2.56
CA CYS A 284 -5.00 -12.51 -2.59
C CYS A 284 -5.03 -13.06 -4.04
N PRO A 285 -4.51 -14.26 -4.31
CA PRO A 285 -4.52 -14.83 -5.67
C PRO A 285 -5.93 -15.07 -6.25
N ILE A 286 -6.96 -15.20 -5.41
CA ILE A 286 -8.35 -15.45 -5.85
C ILE A 286 -8.97 -14.17 -6.41
N CYS A 287 -8.94 -13.07 -5.64
CA CYS A 287 -9.63 -11.83 -6.02
C CYS A 287 -8.69 -10.74 -6.55
N LEU A 288 -7.37 -10.95 -6.47
CA LEU A 288 -6.29 -10.05 -6.91
C LEU A 288 -6.18 -8.72 -6.15
N LYS A 289 -6.97 -8.57 -5.09
CA LYS A 289 -6.93 -7.41 -4.19
C LYS A 289 -5.89 -7.60 -3.10
N TRP A 290 -5.37 -6.49 -2.60
CA TRP A 290 -4.48 -6.48 -1.45
C TRP A 290 -5.18 -6.94 -0.17
N LEU A 291 -4.39 -7.52 0.73
CA LEU A 291 -4.80 -7.91 2.07
C LEU A 291 -4.50 -6.74 3.03
N PRO A 292 -5.49 -5.91 3.40
CA PRO A 292 -5.25 -4.73 4.23
C PRO A 292 -4.78 -5.13 5.64
N MET A 293 -4.11 -4.18 6.29
CA MET A 293 -3.74 -4.30 7.69
C MET A 293 -4.98 -4.29 8.56
N CYS A 294 -5.04 -5.23 9.51
CA CYS A 294 -6.10 -5.28 10.50
C CYS A 294 -6.02 -4.02 11.39
N PRO A 295 -7.13 -3.36 11.71
CA PRO A 295 -7.16 -2.22 12.63
C PRO A 295 -6.48 -2.50 13.97
N LYS A 296 -6.63 -3.71 14.53
CA LYS A 296 -5.90 -4.12 15.75
C LYS A 296 -4.39 -4.06 15.54
N VAL A 297 -3.90 -4.56 14.40
CA VAL A 297 -2.47 -4.52 14.06
C VAL A 297 -1.99 -3.07 13.99
N ILE A 298 -2.77 -2.20 13.35
CA ILE A 298 -2.45 -0.78 13.23
C ILE A 298 -2.33 -0.12 14.61
N GLU A 299 -3.35 -0.29 15.45
CA GLU A 299 -3.42 0.32 16.80
C GLU A 299 -2.31 -0.22 17.71
N ASP A 300 -2.10 -1.53 17.69
CA ASP A 300 -1.04 -2.17 18.46
C ASP A 300 0.36 -1.71 18.00
N PHE A 301 0.57 -1.54 16.70
CA PHE A 301 1.84 -1.07 16.16
C PHE A 301 2.08 0.40 16.44
N ALA A 302 1.04 1.22 16.33
CA ALA A 302 1.08 2.65 16.61
C ALA A 302 1.39 2.95 18.09
N ASN A 303 0.96 2.09 19.02
CA ASN A 303 1.19 2.27 20.45
C ASN A 303 2.69 2.29 20.79
N PRO A 304 3.28 3.44 21.15
CA PRO A 304 4.72 3.58 21.35
C PRO A 304 5.25 2.73 22.52
N ASP A 305 4.40 2.42 23.50
CA ASP A 305 4.76 1.66 24.69
C ASP A 305 4.54 0.14 24.52
N LYS A 306 3.90 -0.29 23.42
CA LYS A 306 3.74 -1.71 23.09
C LYS A 306 4.94 -2.23 22.30
N GLU A 307 5.62 -3.23 22.84
CA GLU A 307 6.69 -3.94 22.13
C GLU A 307 6.11 -4.99 21.18
N ILE A 308 6.66 -5.07 19.97
CA ILE A 308 6.25 -6.05 18.95
C ILE A 308 7.33 -7.13 18.89
N GLU A 309 7.11 -8.21 19.63
CA GLU A 309 8.06 -9.33 19.76
C GLU A 309 7.99 -10.34 18.60
N LYS A 310 6.88 -10.33 17.85
CA LYS A 310 6.62 -11.28 16.77
C LYS A 310 6.04 -10.57 15.55
N GLU A 311 6.31 -11.12 14.39
CA GLU A 311 5.85 -10.58 13.10
C GLU A 311 4.36 -10.86 12.83
N GLU A 312 3.78 -11.86 13.49
CA GLU A 312 2.43 -12.35 13.19
C GLU A 312 1.50 -12.29 14.42
N ILE A 313 0.24 -11.94 14.18
CA ILE A 313 -0.85 -12.13 15.13
C ILE A 313 -1.71 -13.31 14.71
N LYS A 314 -2.09 -14.16 15.66
CA LYS A 314 -3.04 -15.25 15.41
C LYS A 314 -4.44 -14.75 15.68
N CYS A 315 -5.25 -14.61 14.62
CA CYS A 315 -6.56 -13.95 14.73
C CYS A 315 -7.46 -14.63 15.77
N ILE A 316 -7.49 -15.97 15.80
CA ILE A 316 -8.31 -16.73 16.76
C ILE A 316 -7.89 -16.48 18.21
N GLU A 317 -6.60 -16.31 18.50
CA GLU A 317 -6.12 -16.23 19.90
C GLU A 317 -6.04 -14.79 20.41
N GLU A 318 -5.91 -13.81 19.51
CA GLU A 318 -5.46 -12.46 19.87
C GLU A 318 -6.45 -11.36 19.43
N CYS A 319 -7.51 -11.69 18.69
CA CYS A 319 -8.48 -10.69 18.29
C CYS A 319 -9.45 -10.34 19.42
N GLU A 320 -9.59 -9.05 19.71
CA GLU A 320 -10.56 -8.54 20.68
C GLU A 320 -11.82 -7.96 20.02
N ARG A 321 -11.83 -7.88 18.68
CA ARG A 321 -12.91 -7.25 17.90
C ARG A 321 -13.96 -8.23 17.40
N TYR A 322 -13.56 -9.48 17.21
CA TYR A 322 -14.40 -10.56 16.73
C TYR A 322 -14.14 -11.77 17.62
N SER A 323 -15.20 -12.49 17.97
CA SER A 323 -15.08 -13.76 18.69
C SER A 323 -14.39 -14.83 17.83
N GLU A 324 -13.89 -15.89 18.47
CA GLU A 324 -13.28 -17.02 17.76
C GLU A 324 -14.20 -17.61 16.70
N ASP A 325 -15.50 -17.75 17.01
CA ASP A 325 -16.51 -18.29 16.10
C ASP A 325 -16.75 -17.35 14.93
N GLU A 326 -16.83 -16.04 15.16
CA GLU A 326 -17.01 -15.07 14.08
C GLU A 326 -15.80 -15.04 13.13
N ILE A 327 -14.58 -15.19 13.66
CA ILE A 327 -13.37 -15.29 12.84
C ILE A 327 -13.39 -16.59 12.05
N ALA A 328 -13.72 -17.71 12.68
CA ALA A 328 -13.81 -19.01 12.02
C ALA A 328 -14.85 -19.01 10.89
N GLU A 329 -15.97 -18.32 11.07
CA GLU A 329 -17.03 -18.13 10.08
C GLU A 329 -16.68 -17.12 8.97
N GLY A 330 -15.52 -16.46 9.03
CA GLY A 330 -15.08 -15.51 8.01
C GLY A 330 -15.65 -14.08 8.14
N LYS A 331 -16.37 -13.79 9.23
CA LYS A 331 -16.99 -12.48 9.46
C LYS A 331 -15.96 -11.35 9.62
N CYS A 332 -14.77 -11.64 10.16
CA CYS A 332 -13.69 -10.66 10.23
C CYS A 332 -13.06 -10.47 8.84
N PRO A 333 -13.23 -9.29 8.21
CA PRO A 333 -12.81 -9.08 6.82
C PRO A 333 -11.28 -8.97 6.66
N TYR A 334 -10.56 -8.76 7.76
CA TYR A 334 -9.10 -8.62 7.82
C TYR A 334 -8.35 -9.94 8.06
N THR A 335 -9.06 -11.06 8.22
CA THR A 335 -8.42 -12.36 8.46
C THR A 335 -7.72 -12.83 7.18
N LYS A 336 -6.39 -12.98 7.24
CA LYS A 336 -5.62 -13.62 6.17
C LYS A 336 -5.58 -15.12 6.42
N TYR A 337 -5.72 -15.89 5.36
CA TYR A 337 -5.48 -17.33 5.35
C TYR A 337 -4.13 -17.62 4.70
N SER A 338 -3.23 -18.32 5.38
CA SER A 338 -2.02 -18.85 4.76
C SER A 338 -1.54 -20.12 5.44
N ARG A 339 -1.47 -21.22 4.69
CA ARG A 339 -0.98 -22.50 5.18
C ARG A 339 -0.56 -23.41 4.03
N LYS A 340 0.41 -24.29 4.30
CA LYS A 340 0.69 -25.47 3.48
C LYS A 340 -0.11 -26.68 3.95
N ARG A 341 -0.52 -27.52 3.00
CA ARG A 341 -1.23 -28.79 3.26
C ARG A 341 -0.53 -29.61 4.35
N ALA A 342 -1.27 -29.96 5.40
CA ALA A 342 -0.80 -30.78 6.50
C ALA A 342 -1.36 -32.19 6.38
N LYS A 343 -0.48 -33.20 6.46
CA LYS A 343 -0.88 -34.62 6.27
C LYS A 343 -1.97 -35.08 7.24
N THR A 344 -2.01 -34.52 8.45
CA THR A 344 -2.87 -34.96 9.55
C THR A 344 -4.12 -34.10 9.75
N LYS A 345 -4.34 -33.07 8.93
CA LYS A 345 -5.45 -32.13 9.07
C LYS A 345 -6.26 -32.07 7.78
N ASP A 346 -7.39 -32.77 7.76
CA ASP A 346 -8.24 -32.90 6.57
C ASP A 346 -8.75 -31.55 6.05
N PHE A 347 -9.03 -30.61 6.95
CA PHE A 347 -9.42 -29.24 6.57
C PHE A 347 -8.33 -28.44 5.84
N THR A 348 -7.12 -28.97 5.68
CA THR A 348 -6.05 -28.37 4.87
C THR A 348 -5.92 -29.02 3.49
N HIS A 349 -6.83 -29.92 3.11
CA HIS A 349 -6.74 -30.73 1.90
C HIS A 349 -7.51 -30.11 0.72
N HIS A 350 -7.34 -28.80 0.53
CA HIS A 350 -7.90 -28.02 -0.57
C HIS A 350 -6.78 -27.29 -1.35
N GLU A 351 -7.11 -26.70 -2.49
CA GLU A 351 -6.10 -26.11 -3.39
C GLU A 351 -5.43 -24.85 -2.82
N TYR A 352 -6.13 -24.07 -2.00
CA TYR A 352 -5.60 -22.86 -1.36
C TYR A 352 -4.69 -23.12 -0.15
N SER A 353 -4.39 -24.39 0.17
CA SER A 353 -3.41 -24.80 1.18
C SER A 353 -2.00 -24.97 0.58
N ASP A 354 -1.54 -23.99 -0.20
CA ASP A 354 -0.28 -24.01 -0.95
C ASP A 354 0.81 -23.10 -0.36
N GLY A 355 0.46 -22.30 0.65
CA GLY A 355 1.35 -21.37 1.33
C GLY A 355 1.31 -19.94 0.81
N TYR A 356 0.45 -19.60 -0.14
CA TYR A 356 0.14 -18.20 -0.44
C TYR A 356 -0.74 -17.56 0.65
N HIS A 357 -1.00 -16.26 0.52
CA HIS A 357 -1.86 -15.50 1.42
C HIS A 357 -3.15 -15.13 0.70
N TYR A 358 -4.27 -15.42 1.32
CA TYR A 358 -5.60 -15.19 0.78
C TYR A 358 -6.44 -14.38 1.75
N HIS A 359 -7.48 -13.70 1.26
CA HIS A 359 -8.57 -13.29 2.14
C HIS A 359 -9.25 -14.58 2.60
N TYR A 360 -9.40 -14.76 3.92
CA TYR A 360 -9.96 -16.01 4.43
C TYR A 360 -11.36 -16.29 3.88
N GLN A 361 -12.21 -15.27 3.76
CA GLN A 361 -13.51 -15.42 3.13
C GLN A 361 -13.44 -15.89 1.67
N CYS A 362 -12.46 -15.41 0.89
CA CYS A 362 -12.31 -15.87 -0.50
C CYS A 362 -12.00 -17.36 -0.55
N VAL A 363 -11.27 -17.91 0.43
CA VAL A 363 -11.05 -19.35 0.53
C VAL A 363 -12.35 -20.07 0.84
N LEU A 364 -13.12 -19.59 1.82
CA LEU A 364 -14.41 -20.19 2.20
C LEU A 364 -15.43 -20.16 1.06
N ASP A 365 -15.46 -19.09 0.26
CA ASP A 365 -16.40 -18.92 -0.85
C ASP A 365 -16.09 -19.80 -2.06
N GLN A 366 -14.85 -20.31 -2.18
CA GLN A 366 -14.39 -21.04 -3.36
C GLN A 366 -14.28 -22.56 -3.16
N VAL A 367 -14.14 -23.02 -1.92
CA VAL A 367 -14.19 -24.45 -1.63
C VAL A 367 -15.64 -24.95 -1.57
N ASP A 368 -15.85 -26.25 -1.69
CA ASP A 368 -17.17 -26.85 -1.50
C ASP A 368 -17.66 -26.71 -0.05
N ASP A 369 -18.98 -26.78 0.16
CA ASP A 369 -19.61 -26.56 1.46
C ASP A 369 -19.07 -27.49 2.57
N ASP A 370 -18.79 -28.76 2.26
CA ASP A 370 -18.24 -29.72 3.24
C ASP A 370 -16.82 -29.34 3.66
N MET A 371 -15.98 -28.93 2.71
CA MET A 371 -14.65 -28.39 3.01
C MET A 371 -14.73 -27.06 3.77
N ALA A 372 -15.65 -26.16 3.42
CA ALA A 372 -15.85 -24.89 4.12
C ALA A 372 -16.19 -25.13 5.60
N GLU A 373 -17.11 -26.05 5.90
CA GLU A 373 -17.46 -26.42 7.28
C GLU A 373 -16.28 -27.03 8.03
N LYS A 374 -15.52 -27.94 7.40
CA LYS A 374 -14.29 -28.50 8.00
C LYS A 374 -13.26 -27.42 8.34
N ILE A 375 -13.08 -26.42 7.47
CA ILE A 375 -12.17 -25.29 7.72
C ILE A 375 -12.66 -24.46 8.91
N LYS A 376 -13.96 -24.13 8.97
CA LYS A 376 -14.58 -23.38 10.07
C LYS A 376 -14.42 -24.12 11.39
N GLU A 377 -14.79 -25.41 11.44
CA GLU A 377 -14.66 -26.26 12.62
C GLU A 377 -13.21 -26.44 13.08
N GLY A 378 -12.28 -26.46 12.12
CA GLY A 378 -10.85 -26.59 12.38
C GLY A 378 -10.23 -25.42 13.15
N LYS A 379 -10.88 -24.25 13.18
CA LYS A 379 -10.47 -23.02 13.90
C LYS A 379 -8.97 -22.78 13.86
N ASP A 380 -8.46 -22.69 12.65
CA ASP A 380 -7.09 -23.08 12.41
C ASP A 380 -6.05 -22.00 12.75
N LYS A 381 -5.63 -21.97 14.03
CA LYS A 381 -4.80 -20.91 14.64
C LYS A 381 -3.49 -20.55 13.93
N THR A 382 -2.87 -21.48 13.20
CA THR A 382 -1.64 -21.18 12.43
C THR A 382 -1.93 -20.62 11.02
N ALA A 383 -3.17 -20.74 10.52
CA ALA A 383 -3.56 -20.36 9.16
C ALA A 383 -4.24 -18.99 9.17
N LEU A 384 -5.07 -18.74 10.19
CA LEU A 384 -5.83 -17.51 10.38
C LEU A 384 -4.98 -16.48 11.13
N LYS A 385 -4.37 -15.57 10.38
CA LYS A 385 -3.39 -14.62 10.93
C LYS A 385 -3.42 -13.26 10.25
N ASN A 386 -2.72 -12.31 10.86
CA ASN A 386 -2.33 -11.05 10.24
C ASN A 386 -0.88 -10.73 10.64
N HIS A 387 -0.30 -9.66 10.11
CA HIS A 387 1.12 -9.36 10.23
C HIS A 387 1.34 -7.94 10.71
N TYR A 388 2.26 -7.74 11.65
CA TYR A 388 2.76 -6.42 11.99
C TYR A 388 3.72 -5.90 10.92
N PRO A 389 3.80 -4.57 10.74
CA PRO A 389 4.92 -3.97 10.01
C PRO A 389 6.25 -4.38 10.62
N TYR A 390 6.94 -5.29 9.95
CA TYR A 390 8.25 -5.75 10.35
C TYR A 390 9.17 -5.81 9.14
N TYR A 391 10.35 -5.21 9.29
CA TYR A 391 11.33 -5.11 8.23
C TYR A 391 12.69 -5.59 8.72
N ASN A 392 13.33 -6.43 7.92
CA ASN A 392 14.69 -6.90 8.15
C ASN A 392 15.68 -6.02 7.36
N GLY A 393 16.95 -6.01 7.78
CA GLY A 393 18.03 -5.26 7.15
C GLY A 393 18.34 -3.91 7.83
N LEU A 394 17.64 -3.59 8.92
CA LEU A 394 17.87 -2.41 9.74
C LEU A 394 18.45 -2.75 11.12
N GLU A 395 18.71 -4.02 11.42
CA GLU A 395 19.17 -4.49 12.74
C GLU A 395 20.50 -3.81 13.11
N VAL A 396 21.42 -3.71 12.16
CA VAL A 396 22.73 -3.05 12.33
C VAL A 396 22.59 -1.53 12.57
N ILE A 397 21.43 -0.96 12.28
CA ILE A 397 21.13 0.48 12.41
C ILE A 397 20.33 0.76 13.69
N LEU A 398 19.58 -0.23 14.20
CA LEU A 398 18.67 -0.11 15.33
C LEU A 398 19.24 -0.66 16.64
N ASP A 399 20.33 -1.45 16.58
CA ASP A 399 21.15 -1.89 17.71
C ASP A 399 22.24 -0.86 18.06
#